data_AF-A0A8I1IEC2-F1
#
_entry.id   AF-A0A8I1IEC2-F1
#
_cell.length_a   1.000
_cell.length_b   1.000
_cell.length_c   1.000
_cell.angle_alpha   90.00
_cell.angle_beta   90.00
_cell.angle_gamma   90.00
#
_symmetry.space_group_name_H-M   'P 1'
#
loop_
_entity.id
_entity.type
_entity.pdbx_description
1 polymer ?
#
loop_
_entity_poly.entity_id
_entity_poly.type
_entity_poly.pdbx_seq_one_letter_code
_entity_poly.pdbx_strand_id
1 'polypeptide(L)'
;MVTLIDKLNLRRLSFDSRSAALFGIGFIGVSVQMDFFSWTGNEIHYFDLSFRSVAPSEFSDHHSVYDSSNARFAGFGLLGVTISTLGFDLAKLLLASFCTMLMTCSVWLLMRARNAGVAEAFLVFAGFIYFGQSLLGGEWIFGSVEAKSFAYPAVIAGLAYLFSGKWLLPCLLCVLATYFHFLVGGFWAVAMLLFMLLDRRGTAEVLRFAGIFAALVLPLVVLIGAERMADAGALAVDFSVAEVYAAFRNPHHIAPFAGGREVFMRDWFPGIWEHASLSAVFALIWSRSSGSDRVHAAWLCAMNAYIPIAILVAWLDRDTHVVAPLYLFRPSSLILFLSLLGLAIIALQSVPKQHYRRAVLLAAILFAVPVGKQIVAFVRSPPVFGLEATLPADAAGLVDWLRSETAPDATVIIQPRLSDDDWFETVPPFAGFERLTGRGFVVNYKFVPTGKSDVAKWYTDIRNRAAAFDEGDCDRLETLGADFVVVRDPVVWDRVAHCVTEVFANGSYRVGQMK
;
A
#
# COMPACT_ATOMS: atom_id res chain seq x y z
N MET A 1 -15.08 -1.36 -33.90
CA MET A 1 -13.69 -1.51 -33.39
C MET A 1 -12.72 -0.53 -34.06
N VAL A 2 -12.66 -0.46 -35.40
CA VAL A 2 -11.82 0.51 -36.16
C VAL A 2 -12.16 1.98 -35.82
N THR A 3 -13.43 2.33 -35.68
CA THR A 3 -13.90 3.67 -35.27
C THR A 3 -13.57 4.05 -33.82
N LEU A 4 -13.37 3.06 -32.94
CA LEU A 4 -12.94 3.28 -31.56
C LEU A 4 -11.42 3.52 -31.51
N ILE A 5 -10.66 2.74 -32.29
CA ILE A 5 -9.20 2.85 -32.43
C ILE A 5 -8.81 4.22 -33.01
N ASP A 6 -9.51 4.70 -34.04
CA ASP A 6 -9.24 6.01 -34.64
C ASP A 6 -9.69 7.17 -33.73
N LYS A 7 -10.79 7.04 -32.96
CA LYS A 7 -11.19 8.05 -31.95
C LYS A 7 -10.24 8.11 -30.73
N LEU A 8 -9.63 6.97 -30.38
CA LEU A 8 -8.60 6.85 -29.34
C LEU A 8 -7.21 7.29 -29.82
N ASN A 9 -7.04 7.56 -31.12
CA ASN A 9 -5.80 8.07 -31.71
C ASN A 9 -4.58 7.16 -31.46
N LEU A 10 -4.80 5.84 -31.39
CA LEU A 10 -3.76 4.85 -31.07
C LEU A 10 -2.69 4.73 -32.17
N ARG A 11 -2.92 5.26 -33.39
CA ARG A 11 -1.93 5.29 -34.48
C ARG A 11 -0.65 6.09 -34.16
N ARG A 12 -0.68 6.97 -33.14
CA ARG A 12 0.53 7.65 -32.65
C ARG A 12 1.39 6.77 -31.72
N LEU A 13 0.95 5.55 -31.38
CA LEU A 13 1.71 4.60 -30.57
C LEU A 13 2.68 3.76 -31.41
N SER A 14 3.37 4.34 -32.40
CA SER A 14 4.48 3.65 -33.04
C SER A 14 5.56 3.38 -31.99
N PHE A 15 5.93 2.11 -31.81
CA PHE A 15 6.97 1.69 -30.88
C PHE A 15 8.33 1.94 -31.54
N ASP A 16 8.82 3.18 -31.46
CA ASP A 16 10.15 3.56 -31.93
C ASP A 16 11.23 3.18 -30.91
N SER A 17 12.51 3.31 -31.29
CA SER A 17 13.64 3.00 -30.41
C SER A 17 13.63 3.82 -29.12
N ARG A 18 13.14 5.07 -29.17
CA ARG A 18 12.92 5.91 -27.98
C ARG A 18 11.85 5.31 -27.06
N SER A 19 10.74 4.85 -27.62
CA SER A 19 9.64 4.22 -26.86
C SER A 19 10.11 2.93 -26.20
N ALA A 20 10.88 2.11 -26.90
CA ALA A 20 11.47 0.90 -26.34
C ALA A 20 12.43 1.21 -25.18
N ALA A 21 13.27 2.25 -25.33
CA ALA A 21 14.18 2.67 -24.26
C ALA A 21 13.43 3.19 -23.02
N LEU A 22 12.43 4.06 -23.21
CA LEU A 22 11.59 4.56 -22.11
C LEU A 22 10.89 3.43 -21.37
N PHE A 23 10.33 2.48 -22.13
CA PHE A 23 9.69 1.30 -21.56
C PHE A 23 10.68 0.46 -20.77
N GLY A 24 11.86 0.16 -21.33
CA GLY A 24 12.89 -0.64 -20.66
C GLY A 24 13.40 0.00 -19.36
N ILE A 25 13.62 1.31 -19.35
CA ILE A 25 14.02 2.05 -18.13
C ILE A 25 12.92 2.00 -17.09
N GLY A 26 11.66 2.24 -17.51
CA GLY A 26 10.51 2.12 -16.62
C GLY A 26 10.34 0.71 -16.06
N PHE A 27 10.57 -0.31 -16.88
CA PHE A 27 10.52 -1.70 -16.45
C PHE A 27 11.56 -1.99 -15.37
N ILE A 28 12.82 -1.61 -15.59
CA ILE A 28 13.89 -1.79 -14.60
C ILE A 28 13.57 -0.99 -13.32
N GLY A 29 13.23 0.29 -13.45
CA GLY A 29 12.94 1.17 -12.30
C GLY A 29 11.78 0.69 -11.44
N VAL A 30 10.72 0.14 -12.06
CA VAL A 30 9.61 -0.48 -11.33
C VAL A 30 10.02 -1.83 -10.73
N SER A 31 10.72 -2.66 -11.50
CA SER A 31 11.07 -4.02 -11.07
C SER A 31 12.02 -4.04 -9.86
N VAL A 32 12.95 -3.07 -9.75
CA VAL A 32 13.85 -3.00 -8.58
C VAL A 32 13.16 -2.52 -7.30
N GLN A 33 11.91 -2.08 -7.39
CA GLN A 33 11.10 -1.63 -6.26
C GLN A 33 9.97 -2.61 -5.91
N MET A 34 9.56 -3.45 -6.86
CA MET A 34 8.55 -4.49 -6.66
C MET A 34 9.18 -5.73 -6.02
N ASP A 35 8.56 -6.25 -4.96
CA ASP A 35 8.99 -7.50 -4.34
C ASP A 35 8.36 -8.72 -5.01
N PHE A 36 9.09 -9.32 -5.95
CA PHE A 36 8.63 -10.51 -6.67
C PHE A 36 8.73 -11.80 -5.86
N PHE A 37 9.73 -11.88 -4.98
CA PHE A 37 10.19 -13.15 -4.46
C PHE A 37 9.97 -13.31 -2.96
N SER A 38 9.91 -12.21 -2.23
CA SER A 38 9.69 -12.24 -0.78
C SER A 38 8.26 -11.83 -0.45
N TRP A 39 7.72 -12.45 0.58
CA TRP A 39 6.42 -12.05 1.12
C TRP A 39 6.60 -10.86 2.06
N THR A 40 5.66 -9.91 2.00
CA THR A 40 5.55 -8.85 3.01
C THR A 40 4.32 -9.11 3.89
N GLY A 41 4.35 -8.65 5.14
CA GLY A 41 3.19 -8.83 6.04
C GLY A 41 1.88 -8.24 5.49
N ASN A 42 1.96 -7.11 4.77
CA ASN A 42 0.79 -6.52 4.10
C ASN A 42 0.28 -7.39 2.95
N GLU A 43 1.18 -7.94 2.15
CA GLU A 43 0.79 -8.78 1.02
C GLU A 43 0.15 -10.10 1.49
N ILE A 44 0.70 -10.72 2.53
CA ILE A 44 0.08 -11.89 3.16
C ILE A 44 -1.34 -11.55 3.62
N HIS A 45 -1.51 -10.45 4.35
CA HIS A 45 -2.82 -9.99 4.80
C HIS A 45 -3.83 -9.85 3.66
N TYR A 46 -3.46 -9.15 2.59
CA TYR A 46 -4.37 -8.95 1.45
C TYR A 46 -4.64 -10.25 0.69
N PHE A 47 -3.65 -11.14 0.57
CA PHE A 47 -3.83 -12.43 -0.10
C PHE A 47 -4.78 -13.33 0.68
N ASP A 48 -4.59 -13.44 1.99
CA ASP A 48 -5.41 -14.29 2.83
C ASP A 48 -6.86 -13.77 2.88
N LEU A 49 -7.07 -12.45 3.06
CA LEU A 49 -8.42 -11.85 2.99
C LEU A 49 -9.07 -12.05 1.62
N SER A 50 -8.30 -11.91 0.54
CA SER A 50 -8.81 -12.11 -0.81
C SER A 50 -9.19 -13.57 -1.05
N PHE A 51 -8.36 -14.52 -0.60
CA PHE A 51 -8.64 -15.94 -0.72
C PHE A 51 -9.88 -16.33 0.08
N ARG A 52 -10.01 -15.85 1.33
CA ARG A 52 -11.21 -16.08 2.14
C ARG A 52 -12.47 -15.56 1.47
N SER A 53 -12.41 -14.42 0.78
CA SER A 53 -13.58 -13.86 0.09
C SER A 53 -14.18 -14.78 -0.98
N VAL A 54 -13.40 -15.73 -1.51
CA VAL A 54 -13.85 -16.69 -2.53
C VAL A 54 -13.92 -18.13 -2.02
N ALA A 55 -13.19 -18.45 -0.95
CA ALA A 55 -13.12 -19.78 -0.35
C ALA A 55 -13.27 -19.69 1.19
N PRO A 56 -14.40 -19.21 1.71
CA PRO A 56 -14.57 -18.98 3.15
C PRO A 56 -14.55 -20.27 3.98
N SER A 57 -14.88 -21.42 3.39
CA SER A 57 -14.88 -22.74 4.05
C SER A 57 -13.48 -23.27 4.37
N GLU A 58 -12.43 -22.69 3.80
CA GLU A 58 -11.03 -23.07 4.07
C GLU A 58 -10.50 -22.44 5.37
N PHE A 59 -11.30 -21.63 6.05
CA PHE A 59 -10.95 -20.95 7.29
C PHE A 59 -11.83 -21.45 8.42
N SER A 60 -11.23 -21.78 9.57
CA SER A 60 -11.95 -22.18 10.79
C SER A 60 -12.70 -21.00 11.40
N ASP A 61 -13.52 -21.19 12.44
CA ASP A 61 -14.22 -20.04 13.08
C ASP A 61 -13.27 -19.11 13.88
N HIS A 62 -12.09 -19.62 14.28
CA HIS A 62 -11.10 -18.91 15.11
C HIS A 62 -9.91 -18.34 14.32
N HIS A 63 -10.15 -17.89 13.10
CA HIS A 63 -9.14 -17.30 12.23
C HIS A 63 -9.05 -15.77 12.38
N SER A 64 -7.85 -15.22 12.19
CA SER A 64 -7.52 -13.78 12.19
C SER A 64 -7.87 -13.08 10.87
N VAL A 65 -8.10 -13.84 9.80
CA VAL A 65 -8.36 -13.32 8.44
C VAL A 65 -9.83 -12.93 8.28
N TYR A 66 -10.27 -11.83 8.88
CA TYR A 66 -11.65 -11.37 8.71
C TYR A 66 -11.82 -9.91 8.32
N ASP A 67 -12.84 -9.67 7.48
CA ASP A 67 -13.30 -8.35 7.06
C ASP A 67 -14.70 -8.52 6.46
N SER A 68 -15.73 -7.99 7.13
CA SER A 68 -17.11 -8.04 6.65
C SER A 68 -17.42 -7.00 5.56
N SER A 69 -16.45 -6.16 5.19
CA SER A 69 -16.66 -5.12 4.17
C SER A 69 -16.80 -5.70 2.77
N ASN A 70 -17.95 -5.41 2.15
CA ASN A 70 -18.23 -5.76 0.76
C ASN A 70 -17.64 -4.72 -0.21
N ALA A 71 -17.21 -3.55 0.27
CA ALA A 71 -16.67 -2.49 -0.56
C ALA A 71 -15.37 -2.88 -1.30
N ARG A 72 -14.68 -3.95 -0.86
CA ARG A 72 -13.43 -4.45 -1.43
C ARG A 72 -13.61 -5.55 -2.49
N PHE A 73 -14.85 -5.85 -2.88
CA PHE A 73 -15.19 -6.98 -3.75
C PHE A 73 -14.37 -7.05 -5.05
N ALA A 74 -14.05 -5.91 -5.68
CA ALA A 74 -13.35 -5.91 -6.96
C ALA A 74 -11.88 -6.35 -6.82
N GLY A 75 -11.18 -5.81 -5.81
CA GLY A 75 -9.82 -6.21 -5.50
C GLY A 75 -9.77 -7.65 -4.97
N PHE A 76 -10.57 -7.94 -3.94
CA PHE A 76 -10.54 -9.24 -3.27
C PHE A 76 -11.02 -10.37 -4.17
N GLY A 77 -12.04 -10.14 -5.01
CA GLY A 77 -12.49 -11.13 -5.99
C GLY A 77 -11.42 -11.47 -7.03
N LEU A 78 -10.74 -10.47 -7.60
CA LEU A 78 -9.67 -10.70 -8.57
C LEU A 78 -8.49 -11.48 -7.95
N LEU A 79 -8.01 -11.02 -6.80
CA LEU A 79 -6.89 -11.67 -6.11
C LEU A 79 -7.30 -13.08 -5.65
N GLY A 80 -8.46 -13.21 -5.01
CA GLY A 80 -8.99 -14.44 -4.46
C GLY A 80 -9.15 -15.53 -5.51
N VAL A 81 -9.80 -15.22 -6.64
CA VAL A 81 -9.95 -16.18 -7.76
C VAL A 81 -8.58 -16.61 -8.28
N THR A 82 -7.64 -15.67 -8.44
CA THR A 82 -6.29 -15.98 -8.90
C THR A 82 -5.56 -16.92 -7.92
N ILE A 83 -5.65 -16.64 -6.62
CA ILE A 83 -5.05 -17.46 -5.57
C ILE A 83 -5.68 -18.85 -5.53
N SER A 84 -7.02 -18.95 -5.58
CA SER A 84 -7.72 -20.24 -5.56
C SER A 84 -7.38 -21.13 -6.75
N THR A 85 -7.03 -20.54 -7.90
CA THR A 85 -6.70 -21.28 -9.13
C THR A 85 -5.24 -21.68 -9.19
N LEU A 86 -4.33 -20.81 -8.73
CA LEU A 86 -2.89 -20.94 -8.96
C LEU A 86 -2.08 -21.28 -7.70
N GLY A 87 -2.69 -21.18 -6.52
CA GLY A 87 -1.99 -21.16 -5.24
C GLY A 87 -1.33 -19.80 -4.96
N PHE A 88 -0.96 -19.57 -3.69
CA PHE A 88 -0.47 -18.28 -3.21
C PHE A 88 0.82 -17.80 -3.90
N ASP A 89 1.82 -18.66 -3.99
CA ASP A 89 3.15 -18.26 -4.49
C ASP A 89 3.12 -17.96 -6.00
N LEU A 90 2.51 -18.83 -6.81
CA LEU A 90 2.41 -18.58 -8.25
C LEU A 90 1.50 -17.38 -8.54
N ALA A 91 0.39 -17.22 -7.80
CA ALA A 91 -0.44 -16.03 -7.91
C ALA A 91 0.36 -14.75 -7.60
N LYS A 92 1.15 -14.73 -6.53
CA LYS A 92 2.03 -13.59 -6.18
C LYS A 92 2.96 -13.24 -7.34
N LEU A 93 3.72 -14.22 -7.85
CA LEU A 93 4.70 -13.99 -8.91
C LEU A 93 4.04 -13.41 -10.18
N LEU A 94 2.92 -13.99 -10.62
CA LEU A 94 2.22 -13.55 -11.82
C LEU A 94 1.54 -12.19 -11.63
N LEU A 95 0.91 -11.95 -10.48
CA LEU A 95 0.29 -10.66 -10.18
C LEU A 95 1.33 -9.55 -10.01
N ALA A 96 2.48 -9.82 -9.40
CA ALA A 96 3.59 -8.86 -9.30
C ALA A 96 4.15 -8.51 -10.68
N SER A 97 4.32 -9.52 -11.55
CA SER A 97 4.73 -9.33 -12.95
C SER A 97 3.71 -8.54 -13.75
N PHE A 98 2.42 -8.83 -13.56
CA PHE A 98 1.33 -8.11 -14.21
C PHE A 98 1.24 -6.65 -13.73
N CYS A 99 1.30 -6.40 -12.41
CA CYS A 99 1.32 -5.05 -11.84
C CYS A 99 2.52 -4.24 -12.34
N THR A 100 3.70 -4.87 -12.41
CA THR A 100 4.92 -4.25 -12.95
C THR A 100 4.70 -3.84 -14.40
N MET A 101 4.19 -4.75 -15.23
CA MET A 101 3.90 -4.48 -16.65
C MET A 101 2.88 -3.34 -16.82
N LEU A 102 1.78 -3.37 -16.07
CA LEU A 102 0.76 -2.31 -16.08
C LEU A 102 1.34 -0.95 -15.66
N MET A 103 2.13 -0.93 -14.59
CA MET A 103 2.78 0.26 -14.09
C MET A 103 3.75 0.84 -15.12
N THR A 104 4.63 0.00 -15.69
CA THR A 104 5.57 0.41 -16.74
C THR A 104 4.85 0.98 -17.96
N CYS A 105 3.80 0.30 -18.45
CA CYS A 105 2.98 0.80 -19.55
C CYS A 105 2.37 2.17 -19.22
N SER A 106 1.83 2.34 -18.02
CA SER A 106 1.18 3.58 -17.59
C SER A 106 2.17 4.73 -17.46
N VAL A 107 3.33 4.48 -16.84
CA VAL A 107 4.42 5.47 -16.76
C VAL A 107 4.94 5.83 -18.15
N TRP A 108 5.12 4.85 -19.04
CA TRP A 108 5.49 5.10 -20.42
C TRP A 108 4.49 6.01 -21.15
N LEU A 109 3.18 5.73 -21.01
CA LEU A 109 2.13 6.60 -21.56
C LEU A 109 2.21 8.02 -21.00
N LEU A 110 2.40 8.16 -19.68
CA LEU A 110 2.53 9.46 -19.02
C LEU A 110 3.74 10.24 -19.53
N MET A 111 4.90 9.59 -19.61
CA MET A 111 6.13 10.19 -20.14
C MET A 111 5.93 10.69 -21.57
N ARG A 112 5.27 9.89 -22.42
CA ARG A 112 4.93 10.29 -23.79
C ARG A 112 3.95 11.46 -23.84
N ALA A 113 2.91 11.46 -23.02
CA ALA A 113 1.95 12.57 -22.93
C ALA A 113 2.62 13.88 -22.52
N ARG A 114 3.71 13.81 -21.75
CA ARG A 114 4.54 14.95 -21.34
C ARG A 114 5.74 15.22 -22.25
N ASN A 115 5.86 14.49 -23.36
CA ASN A 115 7.00 14.54 -24.27
C ASN A 115 8.37 14.32 -23.60
N ALA A 116 8.39 13.62 -22.46
CA ALA A 116 9.60 13.32 -21.71
C ALA A 116 10.50 12.33 -22.46
N GLY A 117 11.80 12.57 -22.41
CA GLY A 117 12.83 11.76 -23.04
C GLY A 117 13.45 10.73 -22.09
N VAL A 118 14.47 10.06 -22.61
CA VAL A 118 15.22 9.02 -21.90
C VAL A 118 15.95 9.58 -20.67
N ALA A 119 16.49 10.80 -20.76
CA ALA A 119 17.18 11.44 -19.63
C ALA A 119 16.21 11.76 -18.49
N GLU A 120 15.01 12.26 -18.81
CA GLU A 120 13.96 12.51 -17.83
C GLU A 120 13.58 11.22 -17.12
N ALA A 121 13.37 10.12 -17.85
CA ALA A 121 13.04 8.83 -17.25
C ALA A 121 14.14 8.37 -16.27
N PHE A 122 15.42 8.48 -16.66
CA PHE A 122 16.53 8.15 -15.76
C PHE A 122 16.52 9.01 -14.49
N LEU A 123 16.37 10.34 -14.62
CA LEU A 123 16.36 11.23 -13.45
C LEU A 123 15.18 10.98 -12.52
N VAL A 124 13.99 10.75 -13.07
CA VAL A 124 12.78 10.48 -12.28
C VAL A 124 12.95 9.20 -11.48
N PHE A 125 13.33 8.09 -12.13
CA PHE A 125 13.51 6.83 -11.41
C PHE A 125 14.73 6.85 -10.48
N ALA A 126 15.82 7.54 -10.83
CA ALA A 126 16.95 7.73 -9.93
C ALA A 126 16.52 8.45 -8.64
N GLY A 127 15.78 9.55 -8.78
CA GLY A 127 15.22 10.28 -7.65
C GLY A 127 14.24 9.44 -6.84
N PHE A 128 13.32 8.74 -7.50
CA PHE A 128 12.32 7.91 -6.84
C PHE A 128 12.91 6.70 -6.11
N ILE A 129 14.02 6.14 -6.58
CA ILE A 129 14.74 5.10 -5.84
C ILE A 129 15.56 5.71 -4.69
N TYR A 130 16.17 6.87 -4.91
CA TYR A 130 17.04 7.51 -3.91
C TYR A 130 16.27 8.06 -2.71
N PHE A 131 15.18 8.79 -2.96
CA PHE A 131 14.31 9.34 -1.91
C PHE A 131 13.32 8.31 -1.36
N GLY A 132 13.27 7.11 -1.97
CA GLY A 132 12.17 6.19 -1.80
C GLY A 132 10.90 6.68 -2.51
N GLN A 133 9.83 5.90 -2.39
CA GLN A 133 8.59 6.16 -3.13
C GLN A 133 7.74 7.29 -2.53
N SER A 134 8.06 7.80 -1.35
CA SER A 134 7.38 8.91 -0.69
C SER A 134 8.34 9.69 0.20
N LEU A 135 8.08 11.00 0.34
CA LEU A 135 8.83 11.86 1.26
C LEU A 135 8.30 11.78 2.71
N LEU A 136 7.08 11.26 2.92
CA LEU A 136 6.50 11.11 4.25
C LEU A 136 5.59 9.89 4.36
N GLY A 137 5.40 9.42 5.60
CA GLY A 137 4.41 8.41 5.96
C GLY A 137 4.64 7.04 5.32
N GLY A 138 5.85 6.73 4.83
CA GLY A 138 6.21 5.40 4.30
C GLY A 138 5.33 4.87 3.16
N GLU A 139 4.57 5.73 2.50
CA GLU A 139 3.66 5.34 1.44
C GLU A 139 4.41 5.00 0.14
N TRP A 140 3.82 4.13 -0.67
CA TRP A 140 4.43 3.68 -1.91
C TRP A 140 3.37 3.44 -2.99
N ILE A 141 3.80 3.44 -4.26
CA ILE A 141 2.93 3.23 -5.42
C ILE A 141 2.94 1.77 -5.87
N PHE A 142 4.14 1.16 -5.90
CA PHE A 142 4.34 -0.23 -6.30
C PHE A 142 5.50 -0.85 -5.49
N GLY A 143 5.17 -1.76 -4.57
CA GLY A 143 6.14 -2.43 -3.68
C GLY A 143 5.77 -3.89 -3.42
N SER A 144 4.46 -4.18 -3.35
CA SER A 144 3.91 -5.54 -3.30
C SER A 144 2.58 -5.61 -4.04
N VAL A 145 1.99 -6.81 -4.11
CA VAL A 145 0.67 -7.01 -4.71
C VAL A 145 -0.43 -6.69 -3.70
N GLU A 146 -1.11 -5.57 -3.90
CA GLU A 146 -2.32 -5.18 -3.17
C GLU A 146 -3.23 -4.35 -4.07
N ALA A 147 -4.45 -4.02 -3.60
CA ALA A 147 -5.43 -3.32 -4.43
C ALA A 147 -4.93 -1.97 -4.99
N LYS A 148 -4.08 -1.25 -4.25
CA LYS A 148 -3.51 0.03 -4.71
C LYS A 148 -2.54 -0.13 -5.89
N SER A 149 -1.87 -1.29 -6.00
CA SER A 149 -0.96 -1.62 -7.10
C SER A 149 -1.68 -1.74 -8.45
N PHE A 150 -3.00 -1.97 -8.44
CA PHE A 150 -3.86 -1.93 -9.62
C PHE A 150 -4.49 -0.57 -9.86
N ALA A 151 -4.79 0.18 -8.79
CA ALA A 151 -5.39 1.51 -8.88
C ALA A 151 -4.43 2.56 -9.47
N TYR A 152 -3.16 2.57 -9.05
CA TYR A 152 -2.20 3.57 -9.50
C TYR A 152 -1.87 3.53 -11.01
N PRO A 153 -1.67 2.36 -11.66
CA PRO A 153 -1.54 2.30 -13.12
C PRO A 153 -2.72 2.97 -13.84
N ALA A 154 -3.95 2.70 -13.40
CA ALA A 154 -5.14 3.31 -13.97
C ALA A 154 -5.15 4.84 -13.79
N VAL A 155 -4.80 5.34 -12.61
CA VAL A 155 -4.65 6.78 -12.36
C VAL A 155 -3.58 7.41 -13.27
N ILE A 156 -2.40 6.80 -13.36
CA ILE A 156 -1.26 7.32 -14.15
C ILE A 156 -1.60 7.32 -15.64
N ALA A 157 -2.21 6.26 -16.15
CA ALA A 157 -2.73 6.21 -17.52
C ALA A 157 -3.83 7.26 -17.73
N GLY A 158 -4.71 7.47 -16.76
CA GLY A 158 -5.71 8.53 -16.75
C GLY A 158 -5.09 9.91 -16.89
N LEU A 159 -4.04 10.21 -16.13
CA LEU A 159 -3.28 11.46 -16.24
C LEU A 159 -2.68 11.62 -17.65
N ALA A 160 -2.11 10.54 -18.21
CA ALA A 160 -1.54 10.57 -19.55
C ALA A 160 -2.58 10.95 -20.62
N TYR A 161 -3.78 10.35 -20.56
CA TYR A 161 -4.87 10.68 -21.48
C TYR A 161 -5.45 12.07 -21.22
N LEU A 162 -5.49 12.51 -19.96
CA LEU A 162 -5.94 13.85 -19.60
C LEU A 162 -5.02 14.93 -20.17
N PHE A 163 -3.71 14.76 -19.99
CA PHE A 163 -2.70 15.66 -20.55
C PHE A 163 -2.70 15.66 -22.09
N SER A 164 -3.14 14.55 -22.70
CA SER A 164 -3.37 14.45 -24.15
C SER A 164 -4.69 15.07 -24.61
N GLY A 165 -5.44 15.71 -23.71
CA GLY A 165 -6.67 16.45 -23.99
C GLY A 165 -7.94 15.61 -24.11
N LYS A 166 -7.94 14.38 -23.60
CA LYS A 166 -9.14 13.54 -23.48
C LYS A 166 -9.72 13.70 -22.07
N TRP A 167 -11.03 13.62 -21.91
CA TRP A 167 -11.67 13.71 -20.58
C TRP A 167 -12.41 12.42 -20.17
N LEU A 168 -13.01 11.71 -21.14
CA LEU A 168 -13.83 10.52 -20.84
C LEU A 168 -12.98 9.34 -20.36
N LEU A 169 -11.89 9.02 -21.05
CA LEU A 169 -11.04 7.88 -20.67
C LEU A 169 -10.38 8.08 -19.29
N PRO A 170 -9.82 9.27 -18.95
CA PRO A 170 -9.39 9.54 -17.58
C PRO A 170 -10.50 9.33 -16.55
N CYS A 171 -11.73 9.78 -16.82
CA CYS A 171 -12.87 9.56 -15.94
C CYS A 171 -13.12 8.07 -15.68
N LEU A 172 -13.18 7.25 -16.74
CA LEU A 172 -13.43 5.81 -16.62
C LEU A 172 -12.28 5.09 -15.89
N LEU A 173 -11.03 5.51 -16.10
CA LEU A 173 -9.88 4.97 -15.41
C LEU A 173 -9.87 5.36 -13.92
N CYS A 174 -10.31 6.57 -13.56
CA CYS A 174 -10.54 6.97 -12.17
C CYS A 174 -11.66 6.16 -11.52
N VAL A 175 -12.75 5.87 -12.23
CA VAL A 175 -13.81 4.97 -11.74
C VAL A 175 -13.21 3.59 -11.45
N LEU A 176 -12.49 2.99 -12.40
CA LEU A 176 -11.82 1.71 -12.22
C LEU A 176 -10.86 1.72 -11.01
N ALA A 177 -10.02 2.75 -10.91
CA ALA A 177 -9.11 2.92 -9.78
C ALA A 177 -9.84 3.05 -8.44
N THR A 178 -11.04 3.65 -8.42
CA THR A 178 -11.85 3.81 -7.20
C THR A 178 -12.44 2.48 -6.74
N TYR A 179 -12.85 1.61 -7.68
CA TYR A 179 -13.32 0.26 -7.34
C TYR A 179 -12.22 -0.65 -6.82
N PHE A 180 -10.98 -0.51 -7.31
CA PHE A 180 -9.84 -1.20 -6.69
C PHE A 180 -9.47 -0.59 -5.35
N HIS A 181 -9.37 0.74 -5.28
CA HIS A 181 -8.94 1.42 -4.08
C HIS A 181 -9.60 2.81 -3.95
N PHE A 182 -10.66 2.88 -3.15
CA PHE A 182 -11.53 4.04 -2.99
C PHE A 182 -10.78 5.37 -2.82
N LEU A 183 -9.83 5.43 -1.87
CA LEU A 183 -9.08 6.66 -1.57
C LEU A 183 -8.14 7.09 -2.71
N VAL A 184 -7.52 6.15 -3.42
CA VAL A 184 -6.58 6.45 -4.51
C VAL A 184 -7.36 6.97 -5.71
N GLY A 185 -8.37 6.24 -6.16
CA GLY A 185 -9.19 6.66 -7.31
C GLY A 185 -9.94 7.96 -7.05
N GLY A 186 -10.57 8.09 -5.87
CA GLY A 186 -11.34 9.26 -5.47
C GLY A 186 -10.49 10.54 -5.38
N PHE A 187 -9.35 10.48 -4.68
CA PHE A 187 -8.45 11.63 -4.57
C PHE A 187 -7.96 12.10 -5.94
N TRP A 188 -7.49 11.18 -6.77
CA TRP A 188 -6.93 11.54 -8.07
C TRP A 188 -8.00 11.98 -9.08
N ALA A 189 -9.25 11.55 -8.96
CA ALA A 189 -10.36 12.12 -9.73
C ALA A 189 -10.57 13.61 -9.41
N VAL A 190 -10.52 13.99 -8.13
CA VAL A 190 -10.60 15.40 -7.71
C VAL A 190 -9.37 16.19 -8.19
N ALA A 191 -8.17 15.60 -8.08
CA ALA A 191 -6.95 16.22 -8.59
C ALA A 191 -7.02 16.46 -10.11
N MET A 192 -7.57 15.52 -10.88
CA MET A 192 -7.79 15.67 -12.32
C MET A 192 -8.84 16.75 -12.64
N LEU A 193 -9.93 16.85 -11.87
CA LEU A 193 -10.90 17.94 -12.01
C LEU A 193 -10.24 19.30 -11.77
N LEU A 194 -9.40 19.43 -10.74
CA LEU A 194 -8.62 20.65 -10.50
C LEU A 194 -7.73 20.97 -11.69
N PHE A 195 -7.04 19.96 -12.26
CA PHE A 195 -6.25 20.16 -13.48
C PHE A 195 -7.10 20.68 -14.64
N MET A 196 -8.28 20.08 -14.89
CA MET A 196 -9.18 20.51 -15.96
C MET A 196 -9.66 21.95 -15.78
N LEU A 197 -9.92 22.38 -14.55
CA LEU A 197 -10.28 23.76 -14.22
C LEU A 197 -9.12 24.72 -14.48
N LEU A 198 -7.91 24.37 -14.06
CA LEU A 198 -6.69 25.17 -14.31
C LEU A 198 -6.34 25.25 -15.79
N ASP A 199 -6.54 24.17 -16.54
CA ASP A 199 -6.35 24.07 -17.99
C ASP A 199 -7.50 24.74 -18.79
N ARG A 200 -8.49 25.31 -18.08
CA ARG A 200 -9.66 25.98 -18.65
C ARG A 200 -10.41 25.13 -19.68
N ARG A 201 -10.55 23.83 -19.38
CA ARG A 201 -11.40 22.92 -20.16
C ARG A 201 -12.84 23.44 -20.18
N GLY A 202 -13.56 23.12 -21.25
CA GLY A 202 -14.95 23.55 -21.38
C GLY A 202 -15.78 23.08 -20.19
N THR A 203 -16.61 23.96 -19.61
CA THR A 203 -17.42 23.66 -18.43
C THR A 203 -18.26 22.38 -18.59
N ALA A 204 -18.76 22.12 -19.81
CA ALA A 204 -19.49 20.88 -20.12
C ALA A 204 -18.63 19.62 -19.96
N GLU A 205 -17.34 19.64 -20.32
CA GLU A 205 -16.43 18.51 -20.13
C GLU A 205 -16.15 18.25 -18.65
N VAL A 206 -15.92 19.31 -17.88
CA VAL A 206 -15.70 19.23 -16.42
C VAL A 206 -16.93 18.66 -15.72
N LEU A 207 -18.12 19.18 -16.04
CA LEU A 207 -19.38 18.70 -15.46
C LEU A 207 -19.71 17.27 -15.88
N ARG A 208 -19.40 16.87 -17.13
CA ARG A 208 -19.57 15.49 -17.59
C ARG A 208 -18.61 14.54 -16.89
N PHE A 209 -17.35 14.91 -16.72
CA PHE A 209 -16.39 14.12 -15.93
C PHE A 209 -16.93 13.93 -14.50
N ALA A 210 -17.28 15.02 -13.81
CA ALA A 210 -17.78 14.96 -12.44
C ALA A 210 -19.07 14.14 -12.32
N GLY A 211 -20.03 14.37 -13.21
CA GLY A 211 -21.33 13.68 -13.21
C GLY A 211 -21.22 12.19 -13.52
N ILE A 212 -20.43 11.80 -14.53
CA ILE A 212 -20.22 10.38 -14.87
C ILE A 212 -19.44 9.68 -13.75
N PHE A 213 -18.37 10.30 -13.23
CA PHE A 213 -17.61 9.75 -12.12
C PHE A 213 -18.51 9.53 -10.90
N ALA A 214 -19.26 10.56 -10.49
CA ALA A 214 -20.17 10.48 -9.36
C ALA A 214 -21.23 9.38 -9.57
N ALA A 215 -21.86 9.33 -10.74
CA ALA A 215 -22.90 8.33 -11.04
C ALA A 215 -22.37 6.88 -10.98
N LEU A 216 -21.18 6.62 -11.53
CA LEU A 216 -20.61 5.27 -11.59
C LEU A 216 -19.99 4.81 -10.25
N VAL A 217 -19.55 5.75 -9.42
CA VAL A 217 -18.96 5.49 -8.09
C VAL A 217 -20.02 5.51 -6.99
N LEU A 218 -21.20 6.09 -7.23
CA LEU A 218 -22.28 6.19 -6.24
C LEU A 218 -22.63 4.84 -5.57
N PRO A 219 -22.74 3.70 -6.27
CA PRO A 219 -23.02 2.42 -5.61
C PRO A 219 -21.99 2.05 -4.54
N LEU A 220 -20.70 2.27 -4.84
CA LEU A 220 -19.62 2.03 -3.90
C LEU A 220 -19.65 3.02 -2.72
N VAL A 221 -19.96 4.29 -2.97
CA VAL A 221 -20.11 5.30 -1.90
C VAL A 221 -21.27 4.95 -0.96
N VAL A 222 -22.40 4.53 -1.52
CA VAL A 222 -23.57 4.10 -0.75
C VAL A 222 -23.21 2.87 0.09
N LEU A 223 -22.51 1.90 -0.49
CA LEU A 223 -22.06 0.69 0.21
C LEU A 223 -21.13 1.02 1.38
N ILE A 224 -20.07 1.80 1.13
CA ILE A 224 -19.14 2.26 2.18
C ILE A 224 -19.90 3.06 3.24
N GLY A 225 -20.77 3.98 2.84
CA GLY A 225 -21.59 4.78 3.74
C GLY A 225 -22.46 3.93 4.65
N ALA A 226 -23.17 2.94 4.10
CA ALA A 226 -23.98 2.00 4.86
C ALA A 226 -23.12 1.20 5.87
N GLU A 227 -21.97 0.68 5.44
CA GLU A 227 -21.03 -0.04 6.32
C GLU A 227 -20.44 0.85 7.42
N ARG A 228 -20.25 2.15 7.17
CA ARG A 228 -19.79 3.11 8.19
C ARG A 228 -20.91 3.55 9.13
N MET A 229 -22.16 3.52 8.70
CA MET A 229 -23.32 3.85 9.53
C MET A 229 -23.80 2.67 10.38
N ALA A 230 -23.44 1.44 10.02
CA ALA A 230 -23.70 0.27 10.84
C ALA A 230 -23.13 0.46 12.25
N ASP A 231 -23.93 0.10 13.25
CA ASP A 231 -23.53 0.15 14.65
C ASP A 231 -22.38 -0.85 14.87
N ALA A 232 -21.37 -0.43 15.64
CA ALA A 232 -20.26 -1.32 16.01
C ALA A 232 -20.72 -2.41 17.01
N GLY A 233 -21.95 -2.28 17.53
CA GLY A 233 -22.46 -3.09 18.62
C GLY A 233 -21.91 -2.62 19.97
N ALA A 234 -22.41 -3.23 21.04
CA ALA A 234 -22.08 -2.88 22.43
C ALA A 234 -20.66 -3.32 22.87
N LEU A 235 -19.70 -3.46 21.95
CA LEU A 235 -18.31 -3.73 22.32
C LEU A 235 -17.72 -2.45 22.93
N ALA A 236 -17.72 -2.40 24.26
CA ALA A 236 -17.09 -1.35 25.03
C ALA A 236 -15.57 -1.41 24.83
N VAL A 237 -15.08 -0.62 23.89
CA VAL A 237 -13.64 -0.38 23.68
C VAL A 237 -13.26 0.93 24.36
N ASP A 238 -12.05 0.98 24.91
CA ASP A 238 -11.46 2.16 25.57
C ASP A 238 -11.13 3.29 24.58
N PHE A 239 -10.99 2.95 23.29
CA PHE A 239 -10.82 3.90 22.18
C PHE A 239 -12.02 3.90 21.25
N SER A 240 -12.29 5.03 20.59
CA SER A 240 -13.15 5.02 19.41
C SER A 240 -12.54 4.17 18.30
N VAL A 241 -13.38 3.58 17.44
CA VAL A 241 -12.92 2.79 16.28
C VAL A 241 -11.94 3.58 15.40
N ALA A 242 -12.10 4.89 15.32
CA ALA A 242 -11.21 5.77 14.55
C ALA A 242 -9.82 5.88 15.20
N GLU A 243 -9.75 6.01 16.53
CA GLU A 243 -8.49 6.01 17.29
C GLU A 243 -7.79 4.65 17.25
N VAL A 244 -8.54 3.54 17.38
CA VAL A 244 -8.00 2.18 17.19
C VAL A 244 -7.29 2.08 15.83
N TYR A 245 -7.94 2.56 14.77
CA TYR A 245 -7.39 2.47 13.43
C TYR A 245 -6.21 3.43 13.20
N ALA A 246 -6.32 4.67 13.68
CA ALA A 246 -5.36 5.72 13.38
C ALA A 246 -4.21 5.83 14.38
N ALA A 247 -4.52 5.93 15.67
CA ALA A 247 -3.53 6.15 16.72
C ALA A 247 -2.87 4.84 17.17
N PHE A 248 -3.65 3.76 17.29
CA PHE A 248 -3.10 2.47 17.73
C PHE A 248 -2.45 1.70 16.57
N ARG A 249 -3.17 1.47 15.46
CA ARG A 249 -2.67 0.57 14.40
C ARG A 249 -1.67 1.21 13.42
N ASN A 250 -1.94 2.43 12.96
CA ASN A 250 -1.20 3.05 11.86
C ASN A 250 -0.69 4.48 12.14
N PRO A 251 -0.15 4.79 13.35
CA PRO A 251 0.23 6.16 13.67
C PRO A 251 1.34 6.70 12.75
N HIS A 252 2.27 5.83 12.34
CA HIS A 252 3.36 6.13 11.42
C HIS A 252 2.91 6.45 9.98
N HIS A 253 1.66 6.14 9.61
CA HIS A 253 1.11 6.43 8.28
C HIS A 253 0.12 7.60 8.28
N ILE A 254 -0.65 7.79 9.36
CA ILE A 254 -1.81 8.71 9.33
C ILE A 254 -1.99 9.62 10.56
N ALA A 255 -1.26 9.41 11.66
CA ALA A 255 -1.41 10.20 12.87
C ALA A 255 -0.07 10.88 13.27
N PRO A 256 0.32 11.99 12.60
CA PRO A 256 1.61 12.63 12.77
C PRO A 256 1.95 13.05 14.21
N PHE A 257 0.93 13.29 15.03
CA PHE A 257 1.07 13.82 16.38
C PHE A 257 0.97 12.73 17.48
N ALA A 258 0.68 11.48 17.13
CA ALA A 258 0.45 10.41 18.10
C ALA A 258 1.73 10.02 18.88
N GLY A 259 2.90 10.07 18.24
CA GLY A 259 4.19 9.75 18.86
C GLY A 259 4.86 10.91 19.62
N GLY A 260 4.16 12.04 19.79
CA GLY A 260 4.72 13.24 20.40
C GLY A 260 5.72 13.98 19.51
N ARG A 261 6.40 14.99 20.10
CA ARG A 261 7.25 15.93 19.36
C ARG A 261 8.45 15.27 18.68
N GLU A 262 9.10 14.32 19.36
CA GLU A 262 10.32 13.69 18.83
C GLU A 262 10.02 12.89 17.56
N VAL A 263 9.02 12.01 17.61
CA VAL A 263 8.56 11.22 16.47
C VAL A 263 8.10 12.12 15.33
N PHE A 264 7.37 13.20 15.62
CA PHE A 264 6.96 14.16 14.61
C PHE A 264 8.16 14.81 13.89
N MET A 265 9.15 15.28 14.65
CA MET A 265 10.32 15.95 14.06
C MET A 265 11.21 14.99 13.27
N ARG A 266 11.24 13.71 13.66
CA ARG A 266 12.02 12.67 12.96
C ARG A 266 11.32 12.18 11.70
N ASP A 267 10.05 11.80 11.80
CA ASP A 267 9.37 10.99 10.78
C ASP A 267 8.46 11.80 9.85
N TRP A 268 8.05 13.00 10.26
CA TRP A 268 7.05 13.79 9.54
C TRP A 268 7.59 15.13 9.05
N PHE A 269 8.26 15.90 9.91
CA PHE A 269 8.73 17.24 9.60
C PHE A 269 9.59 17.34 8.33
N PRO A 270 10.55 16.42 8.05
CA PRO A 270 11.37 16.50 6.85
C PRO A 270 10.54 16.46 5.56
N GLY A 271 9.64 15.48 5.43
CA GLY A 271 8.78 15.35 4.24
C GLY A 271 7.81 16.53 4.07
N ILE A 272 7.31 17.09 5.17
CA ILE A 272 6.47 18.31 5.14
C ILE A 272 7.26 19.48 4.58
N TRP A 273 8.48 19.68 5.08
CA TRP A 273 9.38 20.74 4.61
C TRP A 273 9.74 20.58 3.13
N GLU A 274 9.99 19.36 2.69
CA GLU A 274 10.31 19.05 1.30
C GLU A 274 9.11 19.34 0.38
N HIS A 275 7.89 18.94 0.74
CA HIS A 275 6.70 19.29 -0.02
C HIS A 275 6.42 20.80 -0.03
N ALA A 276 6.62 21.50 1.10
CA ALA A 276 6.52 22.96 1.14
C ALA A 276 7.54 23.62 0.20
N SER A 277 8.77 23.11 0.18
CA SER A 277 9.85 23.58 -0.71
C SER A 277 9.52 23.31 -2.18
N LEU A 278 9.04 22.11 -2.53
CA LEU A 278 8.57 21.77 -3.87
C LEU A 278 7.41 22.66 -4.30
N SER A 279 6.46 22.96 -3.41
CA SER A 279 5.38 23.90 -3.68
C SER A 279 5.92 25.28 -4.02
N ALA A 280 6.90 25.80 -3.26
CA ALA A 280 7.51 27.10 -3.54
C ALA A 280 8.26 27.10 -4.89
N VAL A 281 8.98 26.02 -5.21
CA VAL A 281 9.65 25.85 -6.50
C VAL A 281 8.64 25.86 -7.65
N PHE A 282 7.53 25.12 -7.54
CA PHE A 282 6.49 25.10 -8.56
C PHE A 282 5.71 26.42 -8.66
N ALA A 283 5.57 27.17 -7.57
CA ALA A 283 5.04 28.53 -7.62
C ALA A 283 5.96 29.47 -8.41
N LEU A 284 7.29 29.37 -8.21
CA LEU A 284 8.27 30.12 -8.99
C LEU A 284 8.23 29.75 -10.47
N ILE A 285 8.17 28.45 -10.79
CA ILE A 285 8.00 27.97 -12.17
C ILE A 285 6.69 28.52 -12.75
N TRP A 286 5.58 28.39 -12.02
CA TRP A 286 4.26 28.87 -12.44
C TRP A 286 4.26 30.36 -12.79
N SER A 287 4.94 31.20 -12.00
CA SER A 287 5.04 32.64 -12.25
C SER A 287 5.87 33.01 -13.49
N ARG A 288 6.75 32.11 -13.97
CA ARG A 288 7.64 32.35 -15.11
C ARG A 288 7.26 31.57 -16.36
N SER A 289 6.44 30.53 -16.24
CA SER A 289 5.98 29.70 -17.35
C SER A 289 4.76 30.28 -18.04
N SER A 290 4.56 29.87 -19.29
CA SER A 290 3.37 30.18 -20.09
C SER A 290 2.75 28.90 -20.65
N GLY A 291 1.56 29.02 -21.26
CA GLY A 291 0.88 27.90 -21.92
C GLY A 291 0.64 26.68 -21.00
N SER A 292 0.90 25.48 -21.53
CA SER A 292 0.69 24.22 -20.81
C SER A 292 1.57 24.09 -19.58
N ASP A 293 2.81 24.55 -19.63
CA ASP A 293 3.75 24.39 -18.51
C ASP A 293 3.32 25.19 -17.29
N ARG A 294 2.70 26.36 -17.54
CA ARG A 294 2.08 27.16 -16.48
C ARG A 294 0.98 26.40 -15.74
N VAL A 295 0.12 25.70 -16.47
CA VAL A 295 -0.99 24.90 -15.90
C VAL A 295 -0.45 23.74 -15.06
N HIS A 296 0.52 23.00 -15.59
CA HIS A 296 1.12 21.88 -14.87
C HIS A 296 1.86 22.34 -13.61
N ALA A 297 2.59 23.46 -13.68
CA ALA A 297 3.27 24.04 -12.52
C ALA A 297 2.28 24.51 -11.45
N ALA A 298 1.19 25.17 -11.84
CA ALA A 298 0.12 25.56 -10.90
C ALA A 298 -0.50 24.33 -10.21
N TRP A 299 -0.76 23.29 -10.99
CA TRP A 299 -1.34 22.05 -10.47
C TRP A 299 -0.37 21.33 -9.52
N LEU A 300 0.90 21.19 -9.87
CA LEU A 300 1.92 20.59 -8.99
C LEU A 300 2.20 21.44 -7.75
N CYS A 301 2.10 22.77 -7.85
CA CYS A 301 2.13 23.66 -6.69
C CYS A 301 0.97 23.32 -5.73
N ALA A 302 -0.26 23.23 -6.25
CA ALA A 302 -1.43 22.89 -5.43
C ALA A 302 -1.32 21.48 -4.80
N MET A 303 -0.85 20.49 -5.56
CA MET A 303 -0.65 19.13 -5.06
C MET A 303 0.41 19.06 -3.97
N ASN A 304 1.52 19.78 -4.09
CA ASN A 304 2.52 19.83 -3.02
C ASN A 304 2.03 20.63 -1.81
N ALA A 305 1.29 21.72 -2.02
CA ALA A 305 0.68 22.52 -0.94
C ALA A 305 -0.41 21.76 -0.16
N TYR A 306 -1.04 20.76 -0.77
CA TYR A 306 -2.01 19.91 -0.10
C TYR A 306 -1.41 19.18 1.11
N ILE A 307 -0.15 18.75 1.07
CA ILE A 307 0.49 18.03 2.19
C ILE A 307 0.61 18.88 3.48
N PRO A 308 1.19 20.10 3.48
CA PRO A 308 1.20 20.94 4.68
C PRO A 308 -0.21 21.36 5.12
N ILE A 309 -1.17 21.50 4.19
CA ILE A 309 -2.59 21.72 4.55
C ILE A 309 -3.17 20.48 5.25
N ALA A 310 -2.87 19.28 4.76
CA ALA A 310 -3.29 18.04 5.38
C ALA A 310 -2.70 17.86 6.79
N ILE A 311 -1.49 18.36 7.05
CA ILE A 311 -0.93 18.41 8.40
C ILE A 311 -1.72 19.33 9.32
N LEU A 312 -2.16 20.50 8.84
CA LEU A 312 -3.02 21.38 9.63
C LEU A 312 -4.35 20.68 9.97
N VAL A 313 -4.94 19.97 9.01
CA VAL A 313 -6.15 19.18 9.24
C VAL A 313 -5.88 18.06 10.26
N ALA A 314 -4.79 17.32 10.12
CA ALA A 314 -4.40 16.27 11.07
C ALA A 314 -4.10 16.82 12.46
N TRP A 315 -3.61 18.06 12.57
CA TRP A 315 -3.39 18.72 13.86
C TRP A 315 -4.72 19.08 14.53
N LEU A 316 -5.71 19.55 13.76
CA LEU A 316 -7.05 19.82 14.29
C LEU A 316 -7.78 18.53 14.67
N ASP A 317 -7.54 17.43 13.95
CA ASP A 317 -8.15 16.12 14.18
C ASP A 317 -7.37 15.24 15.17
N ARG A 318 -6.26 15.73 15.76
CA ARG A 318 -5.34 14.91 16.58
C ARG A 318 -5.99 14.29 17.83
N ASP A 319 -7.08 14.89 18.31
CA ASP A 319 -7.79 14.45 19.51
C ASP A 319 -9.03 13.60 19.16
N THR A 320 -9.51 13.64 17.91
CA THR A 320 -10.77 13.00 17.47
C THR A 320 -10.59 11.88 16.44
N HIS A 321 -9.51 11.94 15.65
CA HIS A 321 -9.16 10.98 14.60
C HIS A 321 -10.26 10.69 13.56
N VAL A 322 -11.24 11.59 13.38
CA VAL A 322 -12.38 11.40 12.48
C VAL A 322 -11.94 11.39 11.03
N VAL A 323 -10.92 12.18 10.69
CA VAL A 323 -10.41 12.36 9.32
C VAL A 323 -9.21 11.47 9.05
N ALA A 324 -8.45 11.09 10.09
CA ALA A 324 -7.25 10.27 9.95
C ALA A 324 -7.45 8.97 9.13
N PRO A 325 -8.55 8.20 9.26
CA PRO A 325 -8.84 7.03 8.43
C PRO A 325 -8.94 7.30 6.92
N LEU A 326 -9.07 8.56 6.49
CA LEU A 326 -9.05 8.94 5.06
C LEU A 326 -7.63 8.96 4.47
N TYR A 327 -6.59 8.64 5.25
CA TYR A 327 -5.19 8.60 4.80
C TYR A 327 -4.78 9.85 4.01
N LEU A 328 -4.89 11.02 4.65
CA LEU A 328 -4.66 12.31 3.98
C LEU A 328 -3.29 12.39 3.27
N PHE A 329 -2.28 11.67 3.75
CA PHE A 329 -0.91 11.71 3.23
C PHE A 329 -0.61 10.70 2.12
N ARG A 330 -1.52 9.75 1.85
CA ARG A 330 -1.35 8.71 0.83
C ARG A 330 -1.00 9.21 -0.58
N PRO A 331 -1.51 10.36 -1.05
CA PRO A 331 -1.13 10.87 -2.37
C PRO A 331 0.33 11.30 -2.51
N SER A 332 1.07 11.45 -1.39
CA SER A 332 2.47 11.91 -1.34
C SER A 332 3.36 11.24 -2.39
N SER A 333 3.25 9.91 -2.55
CA SER A 333 4.11 9.16 -3.46
C SER A 333 3.95 9.56 -4.93
N LEU A 334 2.72 9.66 -5.42
CA LEU A 334 2.48 10.05 -6.81
C LEU A 334 2.67 11.57 -7.01
N ILE A 335 2.47 12.38 -5.98
CA ILE A 335 2.85 13.81 -5.99
C ILE A 335 4.36 13.96 -6.17
N LEU A 336 5.17 13.18 -5.43
CA LEU A 336 6.63 13.15 -5.59
C LEU A 336 7.02 12.73 -6.99
N PHE A 337 6.50 11.62 -7.51
CA PHE A 337 6.81 11.13 -8.85
C PHE A 337 6.54 12.19 -9.94
N LEU A 338 5.36 12.84 -9.88
CA LEU A 338 4.99 13.88 -10.84
C LEU A 338 5.80 15.17 -10.66
N SER A 339 6.21 15.48 -9.43
CA SER A 339 7.11 16.60 -9.13
C SER A 339 8.51 16.37 -9.72
N LEU A 340 9.08 15.18 -9.51
CA LEU A 340 10.35 14.78 -10.11
C LEU A 340 10.28 14.83 -11.65
N LEU A 341 9.18 14.36 -12.24
CA LEU A 341 8.97 14.44 -13.69
C LEU A 341 8.91 15.89 -14.18
N GLY A 342 8.16 16.76 -13.50
CA GLY A 342 8.08 18.18 -13.83
C GLY A 342 9.44 18.87 -13.76
N LEU A 343 10.19 18.64 -12.69
CA LEU A 343 11.53 19.19 -12.50
C LEU A 343 12.53 18.66 -13.53
N ALA A 344 12.50 17.36 -13.84
CA ALA A 344 13.39 16.75 -14.83
C ALA A 344 13.16 17.33 -16.23
N ILE A 345 11.90 17.51 -16.65
CA ILE A 345 11.55 18.14 -17.93
C ILE A 345 12.11 19.57 -17.99
N ILE A 346 11.86 20.39 -16.97
CA ILE A 346 12.30 21.80 -16.95
C ILE A 346 13.82 21.91 -16.94
N ALA A 347 14.49 21.10 -16.11
CA ALA A 347 15.94 21.07 -16.02
C ALA A 347 16.58 20.70 -17.36
N LEU A 348 16.06 19.66 -18.04
CA LEU A 348 16.62 19.18 -19.30
C LEU A 348 16.26 20.04 -20.51
N GLN A 349 15.11 20.72 -20.49
CA GLN A 349 14.78 21.75 -21.49
C GLN A 349 15.77 22.91 -21.48
N SER A 350 16.38 23.19 -20.33
CA SER A 350 17.38 24.25 -20.15
C SER A 350 18.77 23.84 -20.65
N VAL A 351 19.00 22.55 -20.95
CA VAL A 351 20.30 22.03 -21.39
C VAL A 351 20.49 22.31 -22.89
N PRO A 352 21.57 23.01 -23.30
CA PRO A 352 21.88 23.21 -24.72
C PRO A 352 22.04 21.87 -25.46
N LYS A 353 21.56 21.79 -26.70
CA LYS A 353 21.57 20.55 -27.50
C LYS A 353 22.95 19.87 -27.57
N GLN A 354 24.03 20.65 -27.63
CA GLN A 354 25.41 20.15 -27.64
C GLN A 354 25.83 19.40 -26.37
N HIS A 355 25.18 19.68 -25.24
CA HIS A 355 25.45 19.05 -23.94
C HIS A 355 24.43 17.95 -23.59
N TYR A 356 23.36 17.80 -24.36
CA TYR A 356 22.28 16.85 -24.05
C TYR A 356 22.78 15.40 -23.94
N ARG A 357 23.70 14.97 -24.81
CA ARG A 357 24.32 13.62 -24.69
C ARG A 357 25.04 13.42 -23.35
N ARG A 358 25.72 14.44 -22.84
CA ARG A 358 26.39 14.38 -21.53
C ARG A 358 25.37 14.35 -20.38
N ALA A 359 24.28 15.10 -20.50
CA ALA A 359 23.18 15.07 -19.53
C ALA A 359 22.52 13.69 -19.46
N VAL A 360 22.25 13.05 -20.61
CA VAL A 360 21.74 11.67 -20.68
C VAL A 360 22.70 10.70 -19.98
N LEU A 361 24.01 10.79 -20.26
CA LEU A 361 25.00 9.91 -19.66
C LEU A 361 25.05 10.09 -18.12
N LEU A 362 25.06 11.34 -17.65
CA LEU A 362 25.04 11.63 -16.22
C LEU A 362 23.76 11.09 -15.55
N ALA A 363 22.60 11.32 -16.16
CA ALA A 363 21.34 10.78 -15.66
C ALA A 363 21.34 9.25 -15.60
N ALA A 364 21.88 8.59 -16.63
CA ALA A 364 22.03 7.13 -16.66
C ALA A 364 22.96 6.63 -15.54
N ILE A 365 24.06 7.32 -15.25
CA ILE A 365 24.95 6.98 -14.13
C ILE A 365 24.22 7.15 -12.79
N LEU A 366 23.51 8.26 -12.60
CA LEU A 366 22.73 8.52 -11.39
C LEU A 366 21.64 7.47 -11.15
N PHE A 367 21.05 6.92 -12.22
CA PHE A 367 20.11 5.79 -12.15
C PHE A 367 20.82 4.46 -11.89
N ALA A 368 21.95 4.21 -12.54
CA ALA A 368 22.68 2.95 -12.45
C ALA A 368 23.25 2.71 -11.04
N VAL A 369 23.64 3.76 -10.30
CA VAL A 369 24.18 3.62 -8.93
C VAL A 369 23.18 2.97 -7.95
N PRO A 370 21.97 3.51 -7.74
CA PRO A 370 21.01 2.90 -6.83
C PRO A 370 20.48 1.54 -7.34
N VAL A 371 20.29 1.39 -8.65
CA VAL A 371 19.93 0.07 -9.25
C VAL A 371 21.02 -0.96 -8.99
N GLY A 372 22.28 -0.58 -9.20
CA GLY A 372 23.43 -1.44 -8.94
C GLY A 372 23.52 -1.85 -7.47
N LYS A 373 23.22 -0.95 -6.53
CA LYS A 373 23.12 -1.30 -5.10
C LYS A 373 22.05 -2.37 -4.84
N GLN A 374 20.87 -2.24 -5.43
CA GLN A 374 19.79 -3.22 -5.29
C GLN A 374 20.17 -4.58 -5.91
N ILE A 375 20.80 -4.58 -7.10
CA ILE A 375 21.29 -5.81 -7.73
C ILE A 375 22.37 -6.48 -6.87
N VAL A 376 23.31 -5.71 -6.31
CA VAL A 376 24.34 -6.26 -5.41
C VAL A 376 23.71 -6.83 -4.15
N ALA A 377 22.71 -6.18 -3.57
CA ALA A 377 21.98 -6.70 -2.42
C ALA A 377 21.28 -8.02 -2.77
N PHE A 378 20.58 -8.08 -3.91
CA PHE A 378 19.94 -9.29 -4.43
C PHE A 378 20.95 -10.42 -4.66
N VAL A 379 22.12 -10.15 -5.23
CA VAL A 379 23.14 -11.19 -5.47
C VAL A 379 23.79 -11.68 -4.17
N ARG A 380 24.02 -10.78 -3.20
CA ARG A 380 24.62 -11.13 -1.90
C ARG A 380 23.67 -11.90 -0.99
N SER A 381 22.38 -11.62 -1.11
CA SER A 381 21.32 -12.20 -0.30
C SER A 381 20.14 -12.52 -1.21
N PRO A 382 20.25 -13.58 -2.04
CA PRO A 382 19.19 -13.94 -2.96
C PRO A 382 17.91 -14.23 -2.18
N PRO A 383 16.77 -13.63 -2.57
CA PRO A 383 15.52 -13.84 -1.87
C PRO A 383 15.11 -15.30 -2.03
N VAL A 384 14.62 -15.87 -0.93
CA VAL A 384 14.06 -17.21 -0.93
C VAL A 384 12.59 -17.10 -1.30
N PHE A 385 12.18 -17.79 -2.37
CA PHE A 385 10.81 -17.79 -2.84
C PHE A 385 9.97 -18.82 -2.09
N GLY A 386 8.76 -18.42 -1.69
CA GLY A 386 7.81 -19.25 -0.95
C GLY A 386 7.84 -18.99 0.55
N LEU A 387 6.66 -18.94 1.17
CA LEU A 387 6.54 -18.59 2.59
C LEU A 387 7.24 -19.62 3.49
N GLU A 388 7.04 -20.92 3.24
CA GLU A 388 7.68 -21.99 4.00
C GLU A 388 9.20 -21.95 3.92
N ALA A 389 9.74 -21.67 2.74
CA ALA A 389 11.18 -21.65 2.51
C ALA A 389 11.88 -20.50 3.25
N THR A 390 11.14 -19.48 3.70
CA THR A 390 11.64 -18.38 4.53
C THR A 390 11.65 -18.68 6.04
N LEU A 391 11.17 -19.85 6.48
CA LEU A 391 11.15 -20.22 7.89
C LEU A 391 12.56 -20.55 8.41
N PRO A 392 13.00 -19.96 9.53
CA PRO A 392 14.13 -20.47 10.30
C PRO A 392 13.88 -21.92 10.74
N ALA A 393 14.94 -22.71 10.93
CA ALA A 393 14.84 -24.14 11.29
C ALA A 393 13.95 -24.41 12.52
N ASP A 394 14.09 -23.61 13.59
CA ASP A 394 13.26 -23.76 14.79
C ASP A 394 11.79 -23.40 14.54
N ALA A 395 11.51 -22.45 13.64
CA ALA A 395 10.14 -22.09 13.26
C ALA A 395 9.52 -23.13 12.33
N ALA A 396 10.31 -23.72 11.42
CA ALA A 396 9.88 -24.85 10.61
C ALA A 396 9.51 -26.06 11.50
N GLY A 397 10.35 -26.39 12.48
CA GLY A 397 10.05 -27.46 13.44
C GLY A 397 8.78 -27.21 14.26
N LEU A 398 8.51 -25.96 14.65
CA LEU A 398 7.25 -25.58 15.29
C LEU A 398 6.04 -25.78 14.36
N VAL A 399 6.14 -25.29 13.11
CA VAL A 399 5.06 -25.43 12.12
C VAL A 399 4.77 -26.90 11.82
N ASP A 400 5.80 -27.71 11.64
CA ASP A 400 5.66 -29.14 11.37
C ASP A 400 5.00 -29.87 12.54
N TRP A 401 5.43 -29.58 13.78
CA TRP A 401 4.82 -30.16 14.98
C TRP A 401 3.36 -29.77 15.13
N LEU A 402 3.01 -28.49 14.92
CA LEU A 402 1.62 -28.04 14.99
C LEU A 402 0.75 -28.76 13.94
N ARG A 403 1.27 -28.96 12.73
CA ARG A 403 0.55 -29.69 11.67
C ARG A 403 0.32 -31.16 12.01
N SER A 404 1.30 -31.84 12.60
CA SER A 404 1.24 -33.29 12.84
C SER A 404 0.57 -33.68 14.15
N GLU A 405 0.75 -32.87 15.20
CA GLU A 405 0.36 -33.25 16.58
C GLU A 405 -0.90 -32.55 17.08
N THR A 406 -1.44 -31.57 16.37
CA THR A 406 -2.67 -30.87 16.78
C THR A 406 -3.85 -31.16 15.85
N ALA A 407 -5.07 -31.13 16.38
CA ALA A 407 -6.28 -31.33 15.58
C ALA A 407 -6.45 -30.20 14.53
N PRO A 408 -7.04 -30.47 13.35
CA PRO A 408 -7.21 -29.45 12.30
C PRO A 408 -7.99 -28.20 12.73
N ASP A 409 -8.90 -28.34 13.68
CA ASP A 409 -9.73 -27.28 14.25
C ASP A 409 -9.10 -26.62 15.49
N ALA A 410 -7.91 -27.06 15.90
CA ALA A 410 -7.24 -26.49 17.06
C ALA A 410 -6.88 -25.01 16.84
N THR A 411 -7.01 -24.25 17.92
CA THR A 411 -6.73 -22.82 17.96
C THR A 411 -5.42 -22.57 18.68
N VAL A 412 -4.55 -21.81 18.02
CA VAL A 412 -3.21 -21.49 18.51
C VAL A 412 -3.15 -20.00 18.80
N ILE A 413 -2.62 -19.63 19.96
CA ILE A 413 -2.31 -18.24 20.29
C ILE A 413 -0.82 -18.08 20.49
N ILE A 414 -0.21 -17.17 19.75
CA ILE A 414 1.22 -16.89 19.83
C ILE A 414 1.44 -15.70 20.77
N GLN A 415 2.57 -15.61 21.46
CA GLN A 415 2.92 -14.39 22.19
C GLN A 415 2.87 -13.16 21.25
N PRO A 416 2.43 -11.99 21.73
CA PRO A 416 2.16 -10.83 20.86
C PRO A 416 3.43 -10.16 20.32
N ARG A 417 4.47 -10.05 21.14
CA ARG A 417 5.64 -9.19 20.87
C ARG A 417 6.96 -9.93 21.00
N LEU A 418 7.90 -9.59 20.11
CA LEU A 418 9.31 -9.99 20.13
C LEU A 418 10.15 -9.01 20.97
N SER A 419 9.77 -7.74 20.95
CA SER A 419 10.35 -6.63 21.70
C SER A 419 9.23 -5.60 21.98
N ASP A 420 9.49 -4.59 22.81
CA ASP A 420 8.49 -3.56 23.13
C ASP A 420 7.87 -2.91 21.88
N ASP A 421 8.64 -2.80 20.79
CA ASP A 421 8.25 -2.15 19.54
C ASP A 421 7.90 -3.13 18.39
N ASP A 422 8.31 -4.41 18.46
CA ASP A 422 8.17 -5.37 17.36
C ASP A 422 7.14 -6.46 17.66
N TRP A 423 6.00 -6.41 16.96
CA TRP A 423 5.00 -7.49 16.95
C TRP A 423 5.48 -8.68 16.13
N PHE A 424 5.17 -9.90 16.56
CA PHE A 424 5.56 -11.14 15.85
C PHE A 424 5.16 -11.12 14.37
N GLU A 425 3.95 -10.65 14.08
CA GLU A 425 3.33 -10.69 12.76
C GLU A 425 3.85 -9.58 11.84
N THR A 426 4.80 -8.75 12.30
CA THR A 426 5.58 -7.89 11.39
C THR A 426 6.56 -8.72 10.54
N VAL A 427 6.89 -9.94 10.97
CA VAL A 427 7.77 -10.87 10.28
C VAL A 427 6.91 -11.79 9.38
N PRO A 428 7.18 -11.89 8.06
CA PRO A 428 6.25 -12.49 7.10
C PRO A 428 5.82 -13.93 7.43
N PRO A 429 6.71 -14.87 7.82
CA PRO A 429 6.28 -16.21 8.23
C PRO A 429 5.20 -16.24 9.32
N PHE A 430 5.28 -15.34 10.30
CA PHE A 430 4.30 -15.26 11.39
C PHE A 430 3.03 -14.52 10.97
N ALA A 431 3.11 -13.59 10.02
CA ALA A 431 1.91 -13.04 9.41
C ALA A 431 1.10 -14.14 8.69
N GLY A 432 1.77 -15.08 8.02
CA GLY A 432 1.13 -16.19 7.31
C GLY A 432 1.01 -17.47 8.14
N PHE A 433 1.02 -17.38 9.47
CA PHE A 433 1.06 -18.53 10.36
C PHE A 433 -0.12 -19.49 10.18
N GLU A 434 -1.34 -18.97 9.98
CA GLU A 434 -2.52 -19.81 9.71
C GLU A 434 -2.36 -20.61 8.43
N ARG A 435 -1.88 -19.94 7.37
CA ARG A 435 -1.64 -20.57 6.07
C ARG A 435 -0.57 -21.65 6.16
N LEU A 436 0.45 -21.42 6.98
CA LEU A 436 1.48 -22.41 7.25
C LEU A 436 0.88 -23.57 8.07
N THR A 437 0.37 -23.34 9.25
CA THR A 437 -0.03 -24.42 10.16
C THR A 437 -1.34 -25.11 9.79
N GLY A 438 -2.22 -24.43 9.06
CA GLY A 438 -3.60 -24.85 8.86
C GLY A 438 -4.39 -24.88 10.17
N ARG A 439 -4.05 -24.00 11.13
CA ARG A 439 -4.70 -23.87 12.44
C ARG A 439 -5.23 -22.47 12.64
N GLY A 440 -6.29 -22.35 13.46
CA GLY A 440 -6.86 -21.04 13.79
C GLY A 440 -5.85 -20.19 14.57
N PHE A 441 -5.69 -18.93 14.18
CA PHE A 441 -4.90 -17.96 14.92
C PHE A 441 -5.78 -16.76 15.24
N VAL A 442 -6.39 -16.77 16.43
CA VAL A 442 -7.52 -15.91 16.83
C VAL A 442 -7.41 -14.45 16.38
N VAL A 443 -6.21 -13.86 16.52
CA VAL A 443 -6.00 -12.46 16.18
C VAL A 443 -4.57 -12.18 15.74
N ASN A 444 -4.44 -11.48 14.62
CA ASN A 444 -3.18 -11.06 14.03
C ASN A 444 -3.09 -9.54 14.01
N TYR A 445 -2.02 -8.96 14.56
CA TYR A 445 -1.86 -7.51 14.65
C TYR A 445 -1.81 -6.81 13.27
N LYS A 446 -1.30 -7.48 12.24
CA LYS A 446 -1.28 -6.91 10.90
C LYS A 446 -2.63 -6.95 10.20
N PHE A 447 -3.49 -7.91 10.52
CA PHE A 447 -4.71 -8.20 9.78
C PHE A 447 -5.89 -7.38 10.32
N VAL A 448 -5.91 -6.10 9.97
CA VAL A 448 -6.91 -5.18 10.50
C VAL A 448 -8.12 -5.13 9.56
N PRO A 449 -9.32 -5.48 10.07
CA PRO A 449 -10.55 -5.40 9.30
C PRO A 449 -10.95 -3.93 9.04
N THR A 450 -12.01 -3.73 8.26
CA THR A 450 -12.52 -2.37 8.00
C THR A 450 -13.90 -2.07 8.54
N GLY A 451 -14.72 -3.09 8.80
CA GLY A 451 -16.01 -2.94 9.47
C GLY A 451 -15.85 -2.41 10.89
N LYS A 452 -16.76 -1.57 11.38
CA LYS A 452 -16.64 -0.98 12.72
C LYS A 452 -16.67 -2.03 13.84
N SER A 453 -17.62 -2.97 13.76
CA SER A 453 -17.73 -4.11 14.69
C SER A 453 -16.48 -4.98 14.65
N ASP A 454 -15.97 -5.23 13.45
CA ASP A 454 -14.80 -6.08 13.25
C ASP A 454 -13.54 -5.41 13.80
N VAL A 455 -13.38 -4.10 13.62
CA VAL A 455 -12.25 -3.34 14.21
C VAL A 455 -12.34 -3.34 15.73
N ALA A 456 -13.53 -3.18 16.30
CA ALA A 456 -13.72 -3.27 17.74
C ALA A 456 -13.37 -4.67 18.27
N LYS A 457 -13.88 -5.73 17.62
CA LYS A 457 -13.52 -7.12 17.95
C LYS A 457 -12.02 -7.36 17.85
N TRP A 458 -11.41 -6.98 16.72
CA TRP A 458 -9.98 -7.11 16.49
C TRP A 458 -9.17 -6.45 17.59
N TYR A 459 -9.54 -5.23 17.97
CA TYR A 459 -8.85 -4.52 19.03
C TYR A 459 -9.02 -5.19 20.39
N THR A 460 -10.25 -5.59 20.75
CA THR A 460 -10.52 -6.34 21.98
C THR A 460 -9.70 -7.62 22.04
N ASP A 461 -9.63 -8.39 20.95
CA ASP A 461 -8.85 -9.62 20.89
C ASP A 461 -7.35 -9.35 21.01
N ILE A 462 -6.82 -8.30 20.36
CA ILE A 462 -5.42 -7.87 20.52
C ILE A 462 -5.12 -7.51 21.98
N ARG A 463 -6.03 -6.81 22.67
CA ARG A 463 -5.85 -6.43 24.09
C ARG A 463 -5.94 -7.64 25.01
N ASN A 464 -6.90 -8.54 24.79
CA ASN A 464 -7.02 -9.79 25.53
C ASN A 464 -5.77 -10.64 25.36
N ARG A 465 -5.27 -10.75 24.13
CA ARG A 465 -4.04 -11.48 23.83
C ARG A 465 -2.85 -10.83 24.54
N ALA A 466 -2.70 -9.52 24.50
CA ALA A 466 -1.62 -8.84 25.22
C ALA A 466 -1.67 -9.12 26.74
N ALA A 467 -2.84 -8.92 27.37
CA ALA A 467 -3.02 -9.17 28.80
C ALA A 467 -2.72 -10.64 29.18
N ALA A 468 -3.16 -11.61 28.35
CA ALA A 468 -2.88 -13.02 28.57
C ALA A 468 -1.38 -13.32 28.73
N PHE A 469 -0.52 -12.74 27.89
CA PHE A 469 0.94 -12.99 27.93
C PHE A 469 1.71 -12.03 28.85
N ASP A 470 1.25 -10.79 29.00
CA ASP A 470 1.94 -9.77 29.80
C ASP A 470 1.62 -9.92 31.29
N GLU A 471 0.39 -10.31 31.63
CA GLU A 471 -0.11 -10.46 33.00
C GLU A 471 -0.21 -11.93 33.42
N GLY A 472 -0.17 -12.88 32.48
CA GLY A 472 -0.36 -14.31 32.76
C GLY A 472 -1.82 -14.68 33.04
N ASP A 473 -2.78 -13.94 32.48
CA ASP A 473 -4.21 -14.12 32.73
C ASP A 473 -4.78 -15.30 31.91
N CYS A 474 -5.00 -16.45 32.57
CA CYS A 474 -5.52 -17.67 31.92
C CYS A 474 -6.95 -17.49 31.38
N ASP A 475 -7.79 -16.70 32.06
CA ASP A 475 -9.20 -16.50 31.66
C ASP A 475 -9.27 -15.81 30.29
N ARG A 476 -8.26 -14.99 29.94
CA ARG A 476 -8.15 -14.34 28.62
C ARG A 476 -7.78 -15.34 27.53
N LEU A 477 -6.94 -16.33 27.83
CA LEU A 477 -6.63 -17.41 26.88
C LEU A 477 -7.87 -18.25 26.60
N GLU A 478 -8.64 -18.58 27.64
CA GLU A 478 -9.92 -19.28 27.51
C GLU A 478 -10.96 -18.46 26.73
N THR A 479 -11.06 -17.15 27.02
CA THR A 479 -11.97 -16.24 26.30
C THR A 479 -11.66 -16.17 24.81
N LEU A 480 -10.38 -16.25 24.45
CA LEU A 480 -9.93 -16.28 23.06
C LEU A 480 -10.09 -17.67 22.42
N GLY A 481 -10.47 -18.70 23.21
CA GLY A 481 -10.62 -20.08 22.74
C GLY A 481 -9.29 -20.76 22.44
N ALA A 482 -8.23 -20.47 23.21
CA ALA A 482 -6.93 -21.12 23.01
C ALA A 482 -7.01 -22.63 23.28
N ASP A 483 -6.48 -23.46 22.39
CA ASP A 483 -6.11 -24.85 22.70
C ASP A 483 -4.62 -24.94 23.02
N PHE A 484 -3.81 -24.16 22.29
CA PHE A 484 -2.37 -24.11 22.41
C PHE A 484 -1.84 -22.68 22.51
N VAL A 485 -0.79 -22.48 23.31
CA VAL A 485 -0.03 -21.24 23.38
C VAL A 485 1.38 -21.45 22.88
N VAL A 486 1.88 -20.53 22.04
CA VAL A 486 3.24 -20.55 21.52
C VAL A 486 4.02 -19.38 22.09
N VAL A 487 5.13 -19.68 22.75
CA VAL A 487 5.99 -18.69 23.39
C VAL A 487 7.42 -18.88 22.94
N ARG A 488 8.10 -17.78 22.63
CA ARG A 488 9.52 -17.71 22.29
C ARG A 488 10.35 -17.13 23.43
N ASP A 489 9.81 -16.17 24.18
CA ASP A 489 10.53 -15.50 25.26
C ASP A 489 10.39 -16.29 26.58
N PRO A 490 11.49 -16.75 27.19
CA PRO A 490 11.45 -17.47 28.46
C PRO A 490 10.74 -16.71 29.59
N VAL A 491 10.86 -15.38 29.64
CA VAL A 491 10.22 -14.55 30.67
C VAL A 491 8.71 -14.54 30.48
N VAL A 492 8.24 -14.50 29.22
CA VAL A 492 6.82 -14.61 28.90
C VAL A 492 6.32 -16.02 29.25
N TRP A 493 7.13 -17.06 29.02
CA TRP A 493 6.77 -18.44 29.32
C TRP A 493 6.52 -18.63 30.81
N ASP A 494 7.41 -18.12 31.67
CA ASP A 494 7.26 -18.23 33.12
C ASP A 494 5.94 -17.62 33.63
N ARG A 495 5.42 -16.57 32.96
CA ARG A 495 4.13 -15.98 33.29
C ARG A 495 2.96 -16.89 32.92
N VAL A 496 2.99 -17.55 31.76
CA VAL A 496 1.85 -18.34 31.26
C VAL A 496 1.93 -19.84 31.59
N ALA A 497 3.08 -20.34 32.05
CA ALA A 497 3.32 -21.76 32.31
C ALA A 497 2.35 -22.38 33.34
N HIS A 498 1.75 -21.56 34.20
CA HIS A 498 0.74 -22.06 35.14
C HIS A 498 -0.61 -22.34 34.47
N CYS A 499 -0.94 -21.68 33.35
CA CYS A 499 -2.16 -21.89 32.56
C CYS A 499 -2.11 -23.15 31.68
N VAL A 500 -0.90 -23.65 31.37
CA VAL A 500 -0.69 -24.65 30.32
C VAL A 500 0.20 -25.81 30.75
N THR A 501 0.13 -26.92 30.03
CA THR A 501 1.06 -28.05 30.14
C THR A 501 2.01 -28.04 28.94
N GLU A 502 3.33 -28.02 29.17
CA GLU A 502 4.31 -28.04 28.08
C GLU A 502 4.20 -29.35 27.29
N VAL A 503 3.98 -29.24 25.99
CA VAL A 503 3.81 -30.37 25.06
C VAL A 503 4.87 -30.39 23.95
N PHE A 504 5.53 -29.27 23.72
CA PHE A 504 6.65 -29.16 22.78
C PHE A 504 7.62 -28.07 23.22
N ALA A 505 8.91 -28.31 23.00
CA ALA A 505 9.94 -27.30 23.13
C ALA A 505 11.06 -27.57 22.11
N ASN A 506 11.60 -26.51 21.54
CA ASN A 506 12.83 -26.55 20.75
C ASN A 506 13.77 -25.40 21.15
N GLY A 507 14.83 -25.16 20.36
CA GLY A 507 15.84 -24.16 20.66
C GLY A 507 15.31 -22.72 20.80
N SER A 508 14.14 -22.42 20.22
CA SER A 508 13.57 -21.06 20.23
C SER A 508 12.13 -20.98 20.75
N TYR A 509 11.33 -22.05 20.68
CA TYR A 509 9.89 -22.02 20.97
C TYR A 509 9.50 -23.07 22.00
N ARG A 510 8.50 -22.72 22.80
CA ARG A 510 7.75 -23.61 23.70
C ARG A 510 6.28 -23.56 23.33
N VAL A 511 5.64 -24.72 23.37
CA VAL A 511 4.20 -24.84 23.18
C VAL A 511 3.58 -25.46 24.42
N GLY A 512 2.58 -24.76 24.96
CA GLY A 512 1.75 -25.27 26.04
C GLY A 512 0.36 -25.60 25.53
N GLN A 513 -0.19 -26.74 25.95
CA GLN A 513 -1.60 -27.06 25.79
C GLN A 513 -2.38 -26.52 27.00
N MET A 514 -3.53 -25.88 26.77
CA MET A 514 -4.38 -25.39 27.86
C MET A 514 -4.77 -26.52 28.81
N LYS A 515 -4.78 -26.23 30.13
CA LYS A 515 -5.06 -27.19 31.20
C LYS A 515 -6.55 -27.50 31.40
#